data_AF-A0A972W2Y2-F1
#
_entry.id   AF-A0A972W2Y2-F1
#
_cell.length_a   1.000
_cell.length_b   1.000
_cell.length_c   1.000
_cell.angle_alpha   90.00
_cell.angle_beta   90.00
_cell.angle_gamma   90.00
#
_symmetry.space_group_name_H-M   'P 1'
#
loop_
_entity.id
_entity.type
_entity.pdbx_description
1 polymer ?
#
loop_
_entity_poly.entity_id
_entity_poly.type
_entity_poly.pdbx_seq_one_letter_code
_entity_poly.pdbx_strand_id
1 'polypeptide(L)'
;DWGAWAVFIAGVTPFPYKVITILSGVTSLDIFIFTIASVAARGLRFYIVATLLWKFGEPIRDFIETYLGLLFALFCILLIGGSVAIKFLV
;
A
#
# COMPACT_ATOMS: atom_id res chain seq x y z
N ASP A 1 -18.20 1.63 -9.54
CA ASP A 1 -17.85 2.90 -8.84
C ASP A 1 -16.92 2.79 -7.63
N TRP A 2 -16.82 1.65 -6.92
CA TRP A 2 -15.94 1.51 -5.74
C TRP A 2 -14.45 1.23 -6.05
N GLY A 3 -14.11 0.91 -7.30
CA GLY A 3 -12.74 0.53 -7.70
C GLY A 3 -11.70 1.62 -7.46
N ALA A 4 -12.05 2.89 -7.72
CA ALA A 4 -11.14 4.01 -7.47
C ALA A 4 -10.80 4.16 -5.98
N TRP A 5 -11.82 4.04 -5.11
CA TRP A 5 -11.66 4.10 -3.66
C TRP A 5 -10.87 2.92 -3.12
N ALA A 6 -11.10 1.71 -3.64
CA ALA A 6 -10.33 0.53 -3.29
C ALA A 6 -8.84 0.71 -3.61
N VAL A 7 -8.51 1.21 -4.80
CA VAL A 7 -7.12 1.49 -5.21
C VAL A 7 -6.49 2.60 -4.38
N PHE A 8 -7.25 3.67 -4.11
CA PHE A 8 -6.75 4.80 -3.33
C PHE A 8 -6.46 4.41 -1.88
N ILE A 9 -7.44 3.79 -1.18
CA ILE A 9 -7.29 3.37 0.21
C ILE A 9 -6.16 2.35 0.33
N ALA A 10 -6.18 1.31 -0.50
CA ALA A 10 -5.16 0.28 -0.46
C ALA A 10 -3.78 0.86 -0.84
N GLY A 11 -3.73 1.85 -1.74
CA GLY A 11 -2.51 2.57 -2.12
C GLY A 11 -1.96 3.53 -1.06
N VAL A 12 -2.79 4.02 -0.13
CA VAL A 12 -2.35 4.88 0.98
C VAL A 12 -1.89 4.06 2.18
N THR A 13 -2.51 2.89 2.41
CA THR A 13 -2.09 1.94 3.45
C THR A 13 -0.72 1.32 3.14
N PRO A 14 0.00 0.75 4.12
CA PRO A 14 1.25 0.01 3.91
C PRO A 14 1.07 -1.32 3.14
N PHE A 15 0.03 -1.44 2.32
CA PHE A 15 -0.27 -2.59 1.48
C PHE A 15 0.65 -2.63 0.24
N PRO A 16 1.09 -3.81 -0.23
CA PRO A 16 1.93 -3.97 -1.40
C PRO A 16 1.21 -3.49 -2.65
N TYR A 17 1.66 -2.37 -3.16
CA TYR A 17 1.04 -1.70 -4.30
C TYR A 17 0.99 -2.56 -5.57
N LYS A 18 2.00 -3.39 -5.80
CA LYS A 18 2.01 -4.32 -6.93
C LYS A 18 0.81 -5.28 -6.89
N VAL A 19 0.39 -5.73 -5.71
CA VAL A 19 -0.78 -6.60 -5.57
C VAL A 19 -2.05 -5.86 -6.00
N ILE A 20 -2.22 -4.61 -5.56
CA ILE A 20 -3.38 -3.79 -5.95
C ILE A 20 -3.36 -3.51 -7.45
N THR A 21 -2.19 -3.21 -8.03
CA THR A 21 -2.06 -3.02 -9.48
C THR A 21 -2.44 -4.26 -10.27
N ILE A 22 -2.01 -5.45 -9.83
CA ILE A 22 -2.37 -6.73 -10.46
C ILE A 22 -3.88 -6.96 -10.33
N LEU A 23 -4.45 -6.78 -9.15
CA LEU A 23 -5.89 -6.93 -8.91
C LEU A 23 -6.72 -5.98 -9.76
N SER A 24 -6.32 -4.70 -9.85
CA SER A 24 -6.97 -3.72 -10.73
C SER A 24 -6.98 -4.17 -12.19
N GLY A 25 -5.86 -4.75 -12.66
CA GLY A 25 -5.77 -5.34 -14.01
C GLY A 25 -6.69 -6.54 -14.19
N VAL A 26 -6.74 -7.46 -13.22
CA VAL A 26 -7.67 -8.61 -13.23
C VAL A 26 -9.13 -8.16 -13.23
N THR A 27 -9.46 -7.10 -12.51
CA THR A 27 -10.82 -6.52 -12.47
C THR A 27 -11.15 -5.62 -13.67
N SER A 28 -10.24 -5.45 -14.63
CA SER A 28 -10.42 -4.59 -15.81
C SER A 28 -10.85 -3.17 -15.44
N LEU A 29 -10.21 -2.60 -14.41
CA LEU A 29 -10.46 -1.25 -13.95
C LEU A 29 -9.99 -0.24 -15.01
N ASP A 30 -10.78 0.80 -15.25
CA ASP A 30 -10.44 1.86 -16.20
C ASP A 30 -9.05 2.46 -15.89
N ILE A 31 -8.20 2.52 -16.91
CA ILE A 31 -6.80 2.92 -16.78
C ILE A 31 -6.66 4.38 -16.35
N PHE A 32 -7.59 5.24 -16.75
CA PHE A 32 -7.57 6.65 -16.42
C PHE A 32 -7.89 6.85 -14.93
N ILE A 33 -8.96 6.20 -14.47
CA ILE A 33 -9.36 6.22 -13.05
C ILE A 33 -8.28 5.59 -12.17
N PHE A 34 -7.73 4.44 -12.59
CA PHE A 34 -6.64 3.76 -11.88
C PHE A 34 -5.40 4.65 -11.77
N THR A 35 -5.01 5.33 -12.85
CA THR A 35 -3.82 6.17 -12.88
C THR A 35 -3.96 7.36 -11.93
N ILE A 36 -5.10 8.05 -11.95
CA ILE A 36 -5.34 9.20 -11.07
C ILE A 36 -5.34 8.76 -9.59
N ALA A 37 -6.07 7.69 -9.26
CA ALA A 37 -6.11 7.16 -7.90
C ALA A 37 -4.73 6.71 -7.42
N SER A 38 -3.95 6.08 -8.30
CA SER A 38 -2.60 5.62 -8.02
C SER A 38 -1.62 6.77 -7.78
N VAL A 39 -1.62 7.79 -8.65
CA VAL A 39 -0.75 8.95 -8.50
C VAL A 39 -1.07 9.68 -7.20
N ALA A 40 -2.37 9.87 -6.88
CA ALA A 40 -2.80 10.51 -5.64
C ALA A 40 -2.33 9.71 -4.41
N ALA A 41 -2.54 8.39 -4.40
CA ALA A 41 -2.17 7.54 -3.27
C ALA A 41 -0.64 7.45 -3.06
N ARG A 42 0.12 7.29 -4.16
CA ARG A 42 1.59 7.25 -4.12
C ARG A 42 2.16 8.60 -3.72
N GLY A 43 1.70 9.65 -4.37
CA GLY A 43 2.10 11.03 -4.09
C GLY A 43 1.89 11.35 -2.63
N LEU A 44 0.70 11.09 -2.08
CA LEU A 44 0.37 11.32 -0.68
C LEU A 44 1.34 10.59 0.25
N ARG A 45 1.60 9.29 0.02
CA ARG A 45 2.50 8.51 0.88
C ARG A 45 3.93 9.06 0.92
N PHE A 46 4.49 9.43 -0.24
CA PHE A 46 5.84 10.00 -0.29
C PHE A 46 5.90 11.44 0.23
N TYR A 47 4.89 12.27 -0.07
CA TYR A 47 4.81 13.64 0.43
C TYR A 47 4.62 13.68 1.95
N ILE A 48 3.82 12.79 2.53
CA ILE A 48 3.68 12.65 3.99
C ILE A 48 5.04 12.34 4.60
N VAL A 49 5.75 11.32 4.08
CA VAL A 49 7.08 10.97 4.60
C VAL A 49 8.06 12.14 4.45
N ALA A 50 8.07 12.81 3.30
CA ALA A 50 8.96 13.94 3.04
C ALA A 50 8.66 15.15 3.95
N THR A 51 7.39 15.48 4.18
CA THR A 51 7.00 16.57 5.11
C THR A 51 7.29 16.22 6.56
N LEU A 52 7.14 14.94 6.94
CA LEU A 52 7.49 14.47 8.28
C LEU A 52 9.01 14.58 8.52
N LEU A 53 9.82 14.15 7.54
CA LEU A 53 11.27 14.31 7.59
C LEU A 53 11.71 15.78 7.59
N TRP A 54 11.05 16.64 6.80
CA TRP A 54 11.34 18.07 6.77
C TRP A 54 11.03 18.76 8.10
N LYS A 55 9.95 18.36 8.79
CA LYS A 55 9.52 19.00 10.04
C LYS A 55 10.24 18.48 11.29
N PHE A 56 10.55 17.19 11.35
CA PHE A 56 11.11 16.55 12.56
C PHE A 56 12.56 16.09 12.41
N GLY A 57 13.13 16.09 11.20
CA GLY A 57 14.54 15.76 10.96
C GLY A 57 14.89 14.27 11.08
N GLU A 58 16.14 14.00 11.47
CA GLU A 58 16.77 12.66 11.56
C GLU A 58 16.03 11.62 12.44
N PRO A 59 15.40 11.97 13.59
CA PRO A 59 14.73 10.98 14.45
C PRO A 59 13.64 10.16 13.75
N ILE A 60 12.97 10.74 12.76
CA ILE A 60 11.90 10.06 12.02
C ILE A 60 12.46 9.10 10.97
N ARG A 61 13.67 9.36 10.46
CA ARG A 61 14.31 8.48 9.48
C ARG A 61 14.62 7.12 10.10
N ASP A 62 15.21 7.10 11.30
CA ASP A 62 15.50 5.85 12.02
C ASP A 62 14.23 5.08 12.38
N PHE A 63 13.17 5.79 12.76
CA PHE A 63 11.86 5.17 13.01
C PHE A 63 11.31 4.51 11.74
N ILE A 64 11.31 5.23 10.62
CA ILE A 64 10.82 4.71 9.34
C ILE A 64 11.66 3.52 8.89
N GLU A 65 12.99 3.60 8.91
CA GLU A 65 13.86 2.50 8.49
C GLU A 65 13.71 1.26 9.38
N THR A 66 13.55 1.43 10.69
CA THR A 66 13.42 0.32 11.65
C THR A 66 12.08 -0.42 11.53
N TYR A 67 10.97 0.32 11.47
CA TYR A 67 9.64 -0.29 11.53
C TYR A 67 9.09 -0.69 10.16
N LEU A 68 9.44 0.01 9.09
CA LEU A 68 8.82 -0.21 7.77
C LEU A 68 9.18 -1.60 7.21
N GLY A 69 10.42 -2.07 7.43
CA GLY A 69 10.82 -3.43 7.08
C GLY A 69 10.06 -4.51 7.87
N LEU A 70 9.90 -4.32 9.18
CA LEU A 70 9.18 -5.25 10.05
C LEU A 70 7.67 -5.27 9.77
N LEU A 71 7.05 -4.10 9.58
CA LEU A 71 5.65 -3.99 9.17
C LEU A 71 5.43 -4.67 7.81
N PHE A 72 6.35 -4.48 6.87
CA PHE A 72 6.29 -5.12 5.56
C PHE A 72 6.38 -6.65 5.66
N ALA A 73 7.35 -7.17 6.42
CA ALA A 73 7.51 -8.60 6.62
C ALA A 73 6.28 -9.23 7.30
N LEU A 74 5.79 -8.62 8.38
CA LEU A 74 4.59 -9.06 9.10
C LEU A 74 3.37 -9.08 8.17
N PHE A 75 3.19 -8.01 7.38
CA PHE A 75 2.09 -7.90 6.44
C PHE A 75 2.15 -8.99 5.36
N CYS A 76 3.32 -9.26 4.78
CA CYS A 76 3.51 -10.35 3.82
C CYS A 76 3.19 -11.72 4.43
N ILE A 77 3.63 -11.97 5.67
CA ILE A 77 3.33 -13.20 6.40
C ILE A 77 1.82 -13.34 6.61
N LEU A 78 1.13 -12.28 7.02
CA LEU A 78 -0.32 -12.27 7.22
C LEU A 78 -1.09 -12.52 5.92
N LEU A 79 -0.65 -11.94 4.80
CA LEU A 79 -1.31 -12.12 3.50
C LEU A 79 -1.18 -13.55 2.99
N ILE A 80 0.05 -14.09 3.02
CA ILE A 80 0.34 -15.46 2.57
C ILE A 80 -0.32 -16.46 3.53
N GLY A 81 -0.12 -16.27 4.83
CA GLY A 81 -0.72 -17.10 5.88
C GLY A 81 -2.25 -17.08 5.82
N GLY A 82 -2.87 -15.91 5.67
CA GLY A 82 -4.32 -15.77 5.51
C GLY A 82 -4.83 -16.47 4.25
N SER A 83 -4.13 -16.32 3.12
CA SER A 83 -4.51 -16.98 1.87
C SER A 83 -4.41 -18.52 1.96
N VAL A 84 -3.37 -19.03 2.62
CA VAL A 84 -3.19 -20.48 2.85
C VAL A 84 -4.23 -21.01 3.84
N ALA A 85 -4.51 -20.29 4.92
CA ALA A 85 -5.51 -20.68 5.91
C ALA A 85 -6.91 -20.80 5.31
N ILE A 86 -7.31 -19.84 4.45
CA ILE A 86 -8.58 -19.91 3.72
C ILE A 86 -8.63 -21.15 2.82
N LYS A 87 -7.53 -21.48 2.16
CA LYS A 87 -7.42 -22.65 1.27
C LYS A 87 -7.40 -24.01 2.00
N PHE A 88 -7.20 -24.01 3.32
CA PHE A 88 -7.23 -25.21 4.15
C PHE A 88 -8.62 -25.40 4.80
N LEU A 89 -9.39 -24.30 4.91
CA LEU A 89 -10.72 -24.27 5.50
C LEU A 89 -11.85 -24.41 4.47
N VAL A 90 -11.57 -24.08 3.20
CA VAL A 90 -12.42 -24.25 2.01
C VAL A 90 -11.82 -25.30 1.10
#